data_AF-J9B0J1-F1
#
_entry.id   AF-J9B0J1-F1
#
_cell.length_a   1.000
_cell.length_b   1.000
_cell.length_c   1.000
_cell.angle_alpha   90.00
_cell.angle_beta   90.00
_cell.angle_gamma   90.00
#
_symmetry.space_group_name_H-M   'P 1'
#
loop_
_entity.id
_entity.type
_entity.pdbx_description
1 polymer ?
#
loop_
_entity_poly.entity_id
_entity_poly.type
_entity_poly.pdbx_seq_one_letter_code
_entity_poly.pdbx_strand_id
1 'polypeptide(L)' 'MSIFVDLKSKLDQAITGVNRYNPNNVETLESCIEAMVQENQYDKDILVTTLKLYQLNPDKF' A
#
# COMPACT_ATOMS: atom_id res chain seq x y z
N MET A 1 1.48 12.36 -15.41
CA MET A 1 1.02 11.05 -14.91
C MET A 1 0.83 11.20 -13.41
N SER A 2 -0.24 10.62 -12.86
CA SER A 2 -0.52 10.65 -11.42
C SER A 2 0.49 9.75 -10.71
N ILE A 3 1.18 10.28 -9.71
CA ILE A 3 2.19 9.55 -8.92
C ILE A 3 1.51 8.36 -8.23
N PHE A 4 0.27 8.57 -7.77
CA PHE A 4 -0.58 7.52 -7.24
C PHE A 4 -0.79 6.36 -8.22
N VAL A 5 -1.08 6.63 -9.50
CA VAL A 5 -1.31 5.58 -10.50
C VAL A 5 -0.04 4.76 -10.77
N ASP A 6 1.12 5.41 -10.83
CA ASP A 6 2.40 4.74 -11.01
C ASP A 6 2.78 3.88 -9.80
N LEU A 7 2.55 4.39 -8.59
CA LEU A 7 2.77 3.64 -7.35
C LEU A 7 1.80 2.47 -7.22
N LYS A 8 0.52 2.67 -7.55
CA LYS A 8 -0.49 1.62 -7.56
C LYS A 8 -0.15 0.51 -8.56
N SER A 9 0.31 0.85 -9.75
CA SER A 9 0.73 -0.14 -10.75
C SER A 9 1.92 -0.98 -10.28
N LYS A 10 2.93 -0.35 -9.65
CA LYS A 10 4.05 -1.06 -9.01
C LYS A 10 3.58 -1.94 -7.86
N LEU A 11 2.64 -1.44 -7.07
CA LEU A 11 2.05 -2.16 -5.96
C LEU A 11 1.28 -3.39 -6.45
N ASP A 12 0.43 -3.26 -7.48
CA ASP A 12 -0.31 -4.39 -8.06
C ASP A 12 0.63 -5.47 -8.63
N GLN A 13 1.75 -5.07 -9.22
CA GLN A 13 2.81 -6.00 -9.63
C GLN A 13 3.46 -6.69 -8.43
N ALA A 14 3.72 -5.97 -7.34
CA ALA A 14 4.33 -6.50 -6.12
C ALA A 14 3.38 -7.37 -5.27
N ILE A 15 2.07 -7.13 -5.37
CA ILE A 15 1.00 -7.77 -4.57
C ILE A 15 0.46 -9.05 -5.23
N THR A 16 1.04 -9.52 -6.34
CA THR A 16 0.62 -10.79 -6.96
C THR A 16 0.85 -11.99 -6.02
N GLY A 17 -0.26 -12.61 -5.57
CA GLY A 17 -0.25 -13.85 -4.80
C GLY A 17 0.06 -13.68 -3.31
N VAL A 18 1.08 -14.39 -2.82
CA VAL A 18 1.39 -14.51 -1.37
C VAL A 18 2.06 -13.25 -0.81
N ASN A 19 2.65 -12.41 -1.67
CA ASN A 19 3.35 -11.18 -1.27
C ASN A 19 2.41 -10.05 -0.83
N ARG A 20 1.09 -10.18 -0.97
CA ARG A 20 0.11 -9.17 -0.53
C ARG A 20 0.18 -8.81 0.95
N TYR A 21 0.72 -9.70 1.78
CA TYR A 21 0.91 -9.48 3.22
C TYR A 21 2.40 -9.45 3.61
N ASN A 22 3.29 -9.18 2.66
CA ASN A 22 4.70 -9.01 2.98
C ASN A 22 4.89 -7.66 3.70
N PRO A 23 5.42 -7.63 4.93
CA PRO A 23 5.68 -6.39 5.65
C PRO A 23 6.68 -5.46 4.94
N ASN A 24 7.45 -5.95 3.98
CA ASN A 24 8.31 -5.10 3.13
C ASN A 24 7.50 -4.20 2.18
N ASN A 25 6.23 -4.52 1.93
CA ASN A 25 5.36 -3.70 1.08
C ASN A 25 4.70 -2.54 1.83
N VAL A 26 4.85 -2.46 3.16
CA VAL A 26 4.28 -1.37 3.99
C VAL A 26 4.80 -0.02 3.53
N GLU A 27 6.10 0.12 3.29
CA GLU A 27 6.71 1.39 2.83
C GLU A 27 6.14 1.86 1.48
N THR A 28 5.85 0.92 0.57
CA THR A 28 5.20 1.24 -0.71
C THR A 28 3.73 1.61 -0.53
N LEU A 29 3.02 0.95 0.38
CA LEU A 29 1.64 1.27 0.73
C LEU A 29 1.52 2.66 1.39
N GLU A 30 2.45 3.02 2.26
CA GLU A 30 2.50 4.35 2.88
C GLU A 30 2.78 5.44 1.85
N SER A 31 3.73 5.20 0.95
CA SER A 31 3.99 6.09 -0.19
C SER A 31 2.75 6.26 -1.08
N CYS A 32 1.99 5.18 -1.32
CA CYS A 32 0.71 5.24 -2.03
C CYS A 32 -0.31 6.10 -1.26
N ILE A 33 -0.41 5.94 0.06
CA ILE A 33 -1.35 6.71 0.89
C ILE A 33 -0.99 8.20 0.89
N GLU A 34 0.29 8.54 0.95
CA GLU A 34 0.73 9.94 0.88
C GLU A 34 0.38 10.56 -0.48
N ALA A 35 0.62 9.83 -1.59
CA ALA A 35 0.20 10.25 -2.92
C ALA A 35 -1.34 10.35 -3.05
N MET A 36 -2.09 9.45 -2.41
CA MET A 36 -3.55 9.50 -2.37
C MET A 36 -4.05 10.79 -1.71
N VAL A 37 -3.45 11.19 -0.60
CA VAL A 37 -3.81 12.43 0.10
C VAL A 37 -3.44 13.65 -0.73
N GLN A 38 -2.26 13.69 -1.34
CA GLN A 38 -1.81 14.82 -2.16
C GLN A 38 -2.65 14.99 -3.43
N GLU A 39 -3.08 13.90 -4.05
CA GLU A 39 -3.84 13.92 -5.30
C GLU A 39 -5.37 13.82 -5.09
N ASN A 40 -5.83 13.81 -3.84
CA ASN A 40 -7.23 13.63 -3.47
C ASN A 40 -7.86 12.38 -4.10
N GLN A 41 -7.08 11.30 -4.15
CA GLN A 41 -7.48 9.97 -4.62
C GLN A 41 -7.87 9.08 -3.44
N TYR A 42 -8.76 8.12 -3.67
CA TYR A 42 -9.19 7.19 -2.64
C TYR A 42 -9.17 5.75 -3.14
N ASP A 43 -8.42 4.91 -2.43
CA ASP A 43 -8.35 3.48 -2.65
C ASP A 43 -8.48 2.76 -1.31
N LYS A 44 -9.64 2.11 -1.13
CA LYS A 44 -9.97 1.39 0.09
C LYS A 44 -9.08 0.17 0.30
N ASP A 45 -8.68 -0.50 -0.78
CA ASP A 45 -7.94 -1.76 -0.68
C ASP A 45 -6.52 -1.52 -0.17
N ILE A 46 -5.89 -0.42 -0.57
CA ILE A 46 -4.59 0.05 -0.06
C ILE A 46 -4.69 0.31 1.45
N LEU A 47 -5.67 1.11 1.89
CA LEU A 47 -5.87 1.44 3.30
C LEU A 47 -6.13 0.19 4.16
N VAL A 48 -7.04 -0.68 3.72
CA VAL A 48 -7.38 -1.92 4.46
C VAL A 48 -6.20 -2.88 4.50
N THR A 49 -5.43 -3.00 3.41
CA THR A 49 -4.24 -3.86 3.36
C THR A 49 -3.16 -3.36 4.30
N THR A 50 -2.94 -2.04 4.35
CA THR A 50 -2.00 -1.39 5.27
C THR A 50 -2.38 -1.66 6.72
N LEU A 51 -3.65 -1.46 7.08
CA LEU A 51 -4.14 -1.76 8.43
C LEU A 51 -4.03 -3.24 8.79
N LYS A 52 -4.30 -4.15 7.83
CA LYS A 52 -4.11 -5.60 8.04
C LYS A 52 -2.65 -5.95 8.28
N LEU A 53 -1.73 -5.34 7.54
CA LEU A 53 -0.29 -5.56 7.71
C LEU A 53 0.18 -5.08 9.08
N TYR A 54 -0.29 -3.92 9.53
CA TYR A 54 -0.06 -3.44 10.89
C TYR A 54 -0.60 -4.41 11.94
N GLN A 55 -1.84 -4.87 11.79
CA GLN A 55 -2.45 -5.83 12.71
C GLN A 55 -1.76 -7.20 12.74
N LEU A 56 -1.19 -7.64 11.61
CA LEU A 56 -0.47 -8.91 11.47
C LEU A 56 0.96 -8.86 12.00
N ASN A 57 1.57 -7.68 12.09
CA ASN A 57 2.96 -7.49 12.53
C ASN A 57 3.06 -6.52 13.71
N PRO A 58 2.35 -6.76 14.83
CA PRO A 58 2.35 -5.85 15.99
C PRO A 58 3.72 -5.73 16.68
N ASP A 59 4.63 -6.68 16.46
CA ASP A 59 6.01 -6.62 16.99
C ASP A 59 6.93 -5.72 16.17
N LYS A 60 6.52 -5.33 14.95
CA LYS A 60 7.37 -4.62 13.98
C LYS A 60 7.01 -3.14 13.84
N PHE A 61 5.79 -2.78 14.23
CA PHE A 61 5.19 -1.45 14.13
C PHE A 61 4.23 -1.22 15.30
#